data_AF-A0A7C6AYZ2-F1
#
_entry.id   AF-A0A7C6AYZ2-F1
#
_cell.length_a   1.000
_cell.length_b   1.000
_cell.length_c   1.000
_cell.angle_alpha   90.00
_cell.angle_beta   90.00
_cell.angle_gamma   90.00
#
_symmetry.space_group_name_H-M   'P 1'
#
loop_
_entity.id
_entity.type
_entity.pdbx_description
1 polymer ?
#
loop_
_entity_poly.entity_id
_entity_poly.type
_entity_poly.pdbx_seq_one_letter_code
_entity_poly.pdbx_strand_id
1 'polypeptide(L)'
;MGLLDRIKQGLKKTAQLLKTDVRDLFKTQGRLVDQAFLDELFEVLIRTDMGVQAAQQIVDHVGDKYRNRVIEWEQAIEEIKGTLKQLLQQPESPILLAAEGPT
;
A
#
# COMPACT_ATOMS: atom_id res chain seq x y z
N MET A 1 13.22 -6.76 22.33
CA MET A 1 12.86 -6.31 20.97
C MET A 1 13.51 -7.25 19.97
N GLY A 2 12.71 -8.02 19.25
CA GLY A 2 13.19 -8.91 18.19
C GLY A 2 13.48 -8.17 16.89
N LEU A 3 14.01 -8.88 15.88
CA LEU A 3 14.27 -8.34 14.54
C LEU A 3 13.02 -7.69 13.92
N LEU A 4 11.86 -8.34 14.05
CA LEU A 4 10.58 -7.83 13.54
C LEU A 4 10.14 -6.53 14.21
N ASP A 5 10.43 -6.34 15.49
CA ASP A 5 10.07 -5.11 16.21
C ASP A 5 10.86 -3.92 15.68
N ARG A 6 12.14 -4.14 15.34
CA ARG A 6 13.00 -3.10 14.74
C ARG A 6 12.50 -2.69 13.36
N ILE A 7 12.08 -3.65 12.53
CA ILE A 7 11.49 -3.38 11.21
C ILE A 7 10.20 -2.57 11.36
N LYS A 8 9.28 -3.00 12.24
CA LYS A 8 8.03 -2.27 12.51
C LYS A 8 8.29 -0.85 12.99
N GLN A 9 9.29 -0.66 13.86
CA GLN A 9 9.66 0.64 14.37
C GLN A 9 10.21 1.55 13.26
N GLY A 10 11.07 1.03 12.39
CA GLY A 10 11.61 1.77 11.24
C GLY A 10 10.52 2.21 10.25
N LEU A 11 9.50 1.36 10.05
CA LEU A 11 8.38 1.64 9.14
C LEU A 11 7.23 2.44 9.78
N LYS A 12 7.33 2.80 11.07
CA LYS A 12 6.22 3.43 11.81
C LYS A 12 5.71 4.70 11.14
N LYS A 13 6.62 5.58 10.67
CA LYS A 13 6.26 6.85 10.03
C LYS A 13 5.52 6.62 8.71
N THR A 14 6.06 5.78 7.84
CA THR A 14 5.45 5.43 6.55
C THR A 14 4.07 4.80 6.74
N ALA A 15 3.94 3.85 7.67
CA ALA A 15 2.67 3.20 7.97
C ALA A 15 1.64 4.16 8.56
N GLN A 16 2.07 5.18 9.31
CA GLN A 16 1.18 6.19 9.86
C GLN A 16 0.70 7.16 8.77
N LEU A 17 1.61 7.68 7.95
CA LEU A 17 1.27 8.58 6.83
C LEU A 17 0.28 7.93 5.87
N LEU A 18 0.59 6.72 5.38
CA LEU A 18 -0.31 5.99 4.48
C LEU A 18 -1.70 5.79 5.09
N LYS A 19 -1.78 5.45 6.39
CA LYS A 19 -3.07 5.28 7.06
C LYS A 19 -3.83 6.59 7.18
N THR A 20 -3.15 7.69 7.53
CA THR A 20 -3.77 9.00 7.65
C THR A 20 -4.26 9.49 6.30
N ASP A 21 -3.40 9.47 5.28
CA ASP A 21 -3.75 9.97 3.94
C ASP A 21 -4.91 9.17 3.32
N VAL A 22 -4.89 7.83 3.45
CA VAL A 22 -6.00 6.99 2.97
C VAL A 22 -7.26 7.25 3.78
N ARG A 23 -7.16 7.41 5.11
CA ARG A 23 -8.33 7.70 5.96
C ARG A 23 -8.95 9.05 5.63
N ASP A 24 -8.14 10.05 5.32
CA ASP A 24 -8.60 11.41 5.02
C ASP A 24 -9.38 11.48 3.68
N LEU A 25 -9.24 10.48 2.81
CA LEU A 25 -10.10 10.31 1.64
C LEU A 25 -11.56 9.99 2.01
N PHE A 26 -11.81 9.49 3.22
CA PHE A 26 -13.14 9.10 3.68
C PHE A 26 -13.77 10.22 4.50
N LYS A 27 -15.02 10.54 4.17
CA LYS A 27 -15.86 11.42 5.00
C LYS A 27 -16.30 10.66 6.26
N THR A 28 -17.15 11.28 7.08
CA THR A 28 -17.66 10.69 8.33
C THR A 28 -18.44 9.38 8.18
N GLN A 29 -18.88 9.00 6.97
CA GLN A 29 -19.78 7.86 6.71
C GLN A 29 -19.43 7.12 5.39
N GLY A 30 -18.22 6.58 5.29
CA GLY A 30 -17.74 5.89 4.10
C GLY A 30 -17.64 6.78 2.87
N ARG A 31 -17.25 6.18 1.73
CA ARG A 31 -17.16 6.86 0.44
C ARG A 31 -17.56 5.95 -0.71
N LEU A 32 -18.29 6.51 -1.67
CA LEU A 32 -18.62 5.85 -2.93
C LEU A 32 -17.35 5.65 -3.76
N VAL A 33 -17.14 4.43 -4.24
CA VAL A 33 -16.07 4.12 -5.20
C VAL A 33 -16.53 4.51 -6.60
N ASP A 34 -16.36 5.80 -6.90
CA ASP A 34 -16.51 6.41 -8.22
C ASP A 34 -15.14 6.79 -8.80
N GLN A 35 -15.13 7.34 -10.02
CA GLN A 35 -13.86 7.72 -10.67
C GLN A 35 -13.10 8.79 -9.87
N ALA A 36 -13.80 9.76 -9.28
CA ALA A 36 -13.18 10.81 -8.49
C ALA A 36 -12.47 10.25 -7.24
N PHE A 37 -13.08 9.28 -6.55
CA PHE A 37 -12.43 8.56 -5.46
C PHE A 37 -11.20 7.79 -5.91
N LEU A 38 -11.28 7.07 -7.05
CA LEU A 38 -10.17 6.29 -7.57
C LEU A 38 -8.99 7.20 -7.99
N ASP A 39 -9.27 8.37 -8.57
CA ASP A 39 -8.25 9.35 -8.95
C ASP A 39 -7.55 9.95 -7.71
N GLU A 40 -8.30 10.29 -6.66
CA GLU A 40 -7.73 10.77 -5.40
C GLU A 40 -6.93 9.68 -4.68
N LEU A 41 -7.42 8.43 -4.70
CA LEU A 41 -6.70 7.30 -4.15
C LEU A 41 -5.37 7.08 -4.87
N PHE A 42 -5.36 7.19 -6.20
CA PHE A 42 -4.13 7.11 -7.00
C PHE A 42 -3.14 8.20 -6.57
N GLU A 43 -3.59 9.45 -6.46
CA GLU A 43 -2.73 10.57 -6.03
C GLU A 43 -2.10 10.34 -4.65
N VAL A 44 -2.91 9.88 -3.68
CA VAL A 44 -2.40 9.54 -2.35
C VAL A 44 -1.33 8.46 -2.42
N LEU A 45 -1.55 7.39 -3.19
CA LEU A 45 -0.58 6.30 -3.32
C LEU A 45 0.73 6.76 -3.97
N ILE A 46 0.67 7.61 -4.98
CA ILE A 46 1.85 8.19 -5.64
C ILE A 46 2.71 9.00 -4.66
N ARG A 47 2.08 9.81 -3.79
CA ARG A 47 2.79 10.61 -2.77
C ARG A 47 3.54 9.78 -1.74
N THR A 48 3.23 8.49 -1.62
CA THR A 48 3.89 7.55 -0.69
C THR A 48 5.06 6.78 -1.31
N ASP A 49 5.61 7.25 -2.44
CA ASP A 49 6.71 6.62 -3.17
C ASP A 49 6.42 5.19 -3.66
N MET A 50 5.15 4.85 -3.89
CA MET A 50 4.74 3.54 -4.42
C MET A 50 5.12 3.34 -5.90
N GLY A 51 5.25 4.45 -6.65
CA GLY A 51 5.42 4.45 -8.09
C GLY A 51 4.12 4.18 -8.86
N VAL A 52 4.11 4.55 -10.15
CA VAL A 52 2.91 4.55 -11.00
C VAL A 52 2.30 3.15 -11.16
N GLN A 53 3.13 2.13 -11.38
CA GLN A 53 2.66 0.78 -11.66
C GLN A 53 1.93 0.16 -10.46
N ALA A 54 2.55 0.21 -9.28
CA ALA A 54 1.95 -0.35 -8.07
C ALA A 54 0.70 0.45 -7.65
N ALA A 55 0.75 1.79 -7.73
CA ALA A 55 -0.41 2.64 -7.44
C ALA A 55 -1.59 2.31 -8.36
N GLN A 56 -1.35 2.19 -9.68
CA GLN A 56 -2.40 1.87 -10.64
C GLN A 56 -3.02 0.50 -10.36
N GLN A 57 -2.21 -0.54 -10.11
CA GLN A 57 -2.71 -1.88 -9.80
C GLN A 57 -3.58 -1.90 -8.53
N ILE A 58 -3.19 -1.14 -7.51
CA ILE A 58 -3.99 -1.01 -6.28
C ILE A 58 -5.34 -0.34 -6.59
N VAL A 59 -5.35 0.75 -7.35
CA VAL A 59 -6.57 1.46 -7.73
C VAL A 59 -7.49 0.59 -8.59
N ASP A 60 -6.93 -0.16 -9.54
CA ASP A 60 -7.68 -1.08 -10.39
C ASP A 60 -8.34 -2.18 -9.55
N HIS A 61 -7.61 -2.79 -8.61
CA HIS A 61 -8.16 -3.81 -7.71
C HIS A 61 -9.30 -3.26 -6.82
N VAL A 62 -9.14 -2.04 -6.28
CA VAL A 62 -10.19 -1.38 -5.49
C VAL A 62 -11.41 -1.08 -6.36
N GLY A 63 -11.18 -0.56 -7.57
CA GLY A 63 -12.20 -0.29 -8.57
C GLY A 63 -12.97 -1.56 -8.93
N ASP A 64 -12.30 -2.62 -9.35
CA ASP A 64 -12.93 -3.88 -9.77
C ASP A 64 -13.77 -4.53 -8.67
N LYS A 65 -13.32 -4.46 -7.41
CA LYS A 65 -14.00 -5.09 -6.29
C LYS A 65 -15.19 -4.28 -5.76
N TYR A 66 -15.10 -2.94 -5.80
CA TYR A 66 -16.03 -2.06 -5.10
C TYR A 66 -16.72 -1.02 -5.96
N ARG A 67 -16.53 -1.01 -7.29
CA ARG A 67 -17.18 -0.07 -8.20
C ARG A 67 -18.66 0.14 -7.86
N ASN A 68 -19.07 1.41 -7.75
CA ASN A 68 -20.44 1.81 -7.42
C ASN A 68 -20.94 1.35 -6.03
N ARG A 69 -20.05 0.99 -5.11
CA ARG A 69 -20.37 0.67 -3.71
C ARG A 69 -19.79 1.73 -2.79
N VAL A 70 -20.45 1.94 -1.65
CA VAL A 70 -19.88 2.72 -0.55
C VAL A 70 -19.03 1.78 0.28
N ILE A 71 -17.78 2.16 0.54
CA ILE A 71 -16.86 1.41 1.40
C ILE A 71 -16.35 2.31 2.53
N GLU A 72 -15.95 1.67 3.62
CA GLU A 72 -15.23 2.31 4.72
C GLU A 72 -13.72 2.26 4.50
N TRP A 73 -12.98 3.12 5.19
CA TRP A 73 -11.53 3.24 5.03
C TRP A 73 -10.79 1.93 5.40
N GLU A 74 -11.33 1.14 6.33
CA GLU A 74 -10.79 -0.17 6.68
C GLU A 74 -10.79 -1.15 5.50
N GLN A 75 -11.81 -1.07 4.63
CA GLN A 75 -11.90 -1.93 3.45
C GLN A 75 -10.85 -1.53 2.41
N ALA A 76 -10.66 -0.22 2.19
CA ALA A 76 -9.63 0.27 1.29
C ALA A 76 -8.22 -0.11 1.76
N ILE A 77 -7.91 0.07 3.06
CA ILE A 77 -6.58 -0.30 3.57
C ILE A 77 -6.34 -1.82 3.54
N GLU A 78 -7.39 -2.62 3.63
CA GLU A 78 -7.30 -4.08 3.48
C GLU A 78 -6.93 -4.47 2.04
N GLU A 79 -7.57 -3.88 1.02
CA GLU A 79 -7.19 -4.14 -0.38
C GLU A 79 -5.79 -3.66 -0.72
N ILE A 80 -5.40 -2.48 -0.24
CA ILE A 80 -4.05 -1.95 -0.45
C ILE A 80 -3.02 -2.95 0.09
N LYS A 81 -3.22 -3.45 1.33
CA LYS A 81 -2.34 -4.47 1.92
C LYS A 81 -2.38 -5.79 1.15
N GLY A 82 -3.56 -6.22 0.71
CA GLY A 82 -3.72 -7.45 -0.07
C GLY A 82 -2.93 -7.40 -1.37
N THR A 83 -3.13 -6.33 -2.13
CA THR A 83 -2.44 -6.08 -3.40
C THR A 83 -0.93 -5.96 -3.18
N LEU A 84 -0.47 -5.17 -2.20
CA LEU A 84 0.96 -5.06 -1.89
C LEU A 84 1.60 -6.39 -1.52
N LYS A 85 0.91 -7.24 -0.75
CA LYS A 85 1.41 -8.59 -0.44
C LYS A 85 1.57 -9.43 -1.70
N GLN A 86 0.65 -9.33 -2.65
CA GLN A 86 0.74 -10.03 -3.93
C GLN A 86 1.91 -9.51 -4.77
N LEU A 87 2.09 -8.19 -4.84
CA LEU A 87 3.20 -7.58 -5.60
C LEU A 87 4.57 -7.89 -5.01
N LEU A 88 4.65 -8.05 -3.69
CA LEU A 88 5.90 -8.40 -2.99
C LEU A 88 6.18 -9.91 -2.96
N GLN A 89 5.30 -10.75 -3.51
CA GLN A 89 5.59 -12.17 -3.64
C GLN A 89 6.69 -12.39 -4.68
N GLN A 90 7.83 -12.91 -4.22
CA GLN A 90 8.96 -13.26 -5.07
C GLN A 90 9.62 -14.54 -4.53
N PRO A 91 10.27 -15.34 -5.39
CA PRO A 91 11.07 -16.46 -4.93
C PRO A 91 12.18 -15.99 -4.01
N GLU A 92 12.68 -16.89 -3.16
CA GLU A 92 13.83 -16.59 -2.32
C GLU A 92 15.04 -16.22 -3.20
N SER A 93 15.60 -15.04 -2.94
CA SER A 93 16.82 -14.56 -3.58
C SER A 93 17.88 -14.37 -2.50
N PRO A 94 18.59 -15.43 -2.09
CA PRO A 94 19.60 -15.34 -1.06
C PRO A 94 20.73 -14.39 -1.47
N ILE A 95 21.34 -13.74 -0.48
CA ILE A 95 22.49 -12.87 -0.70
C ILE A 95 23.65 -13.73 -1.21
N LEU A 96 24.15 -13.42 -2.40
CA LEU A 96 25.35 -14.04 -2.97
C LEU A 96 26.58 -13.40 -2.33
N LEU A 97 27.05 -13.99 -1.23
CA LEU A 97 28.26 -13.53 -0.56
C LEU A 97 29.49 -13.86 -1.42
N ALA A 98 30.40 -12.90 -1.57
CA ALA A 98 31.68 -13.14 -2.21
C ALA A 98 32.50 -14.14 -1.37
N ALA A 99 33.20 -15.06 -2.04
CA ALA A 99 34.05 -16.04 -1.38
C ALA A 99 35.25 -15.38 -0.67
N GLU A 100 35.74 -14.26 -1.21
CA GLU A 100 36.90 -13.54 -0.71
C GLU A 100 36.61 -12.02 -0.66
N GLY A 101 37.23 -11.33 0.30
CA GLY A 101 37.09 -9.88 0.46
C GLY A 101 37.83 -9.09 -0.62
N PRO A 102 37.56 -7.78 -0.74
CA PRO A 102 38.26 -6.93 -1.70
C PRO A 102 39.77 -6.85 -1.37
N THR A 103 40.61 -7.11 -2.37
CA THR A 103 42.07 -6.86 -2.34
C THR A 103 42.41 -5.39 -2.40
#